data_AF-A0A957NB67-F1
#
_entry.id   AF-A0A957NB67-F1
#
_cell.length_a   1.000
_cell.length_b   1.000
_cell.length_c   1.000
_cell.angle_alpha   90.00
_cell.angle_beta   90.00
_cell.angle_gamma   90.00
#
_symmetry.space_group_name_H-M   'P 1'
#
loop_
_entity.id
_entity.type
_entity.pdbx_description
1 polymer ?
#
loop_
_entity_poly.entity_id
_entity_poly.type
_entity_poly.pdbx_seq_one_letter_code
_entity_poly.pdbx_strand_id
1 'polypeptide(L)'
;MNVRIFYQVSMIALVLSFGWAQPPAIQAAPAAVPFMQSSGDPLVFAFYYTWFDENTWRYDQLSDLPAEPYVSRDRGVMGRHIDQAKAAGIDAFLVAWYGPSGEWNQTEPNLTALLEEAAARQFKIGILFESDSPFLGSTGAVTGALQHAL
;
A
#
# COMPACT_ATOMS: atom_id res chain seq x y z
N MET A 1 -60.28 -1.68 48.88
CA MET A 1 -59.66 -2.64 49.83
C MET A 1 -58.60 -3.38 49.03
N ASN A 2 -57.27 -3.16 49.10
CA ASN A 2 -56.33 -2.56 50.06
C ASN A 2 -55.12 -2.09 49.21
N VAL A 3 -54.61 -0.84 49.19
CA VAL A 3 -53.99 0.02 50.22
C VAL A 3 -52.91 -0.69 51.05
N ARG A 4 -51.64 -0.39 50.72
CA ARG A 4 -50.45 -0.31 51.61
C ARG A 4 -49.29 0.30 50.77
N ILE A 5 -49.18 1.63 50.67
CA ILE A 5 -48.41 2.54 51.56
C ILE A 5 -46.89 2.29 51.43
N PHE A 6 -46.17 3.01 50.55
CA PHE A 6 -45.54 4.34 50.72
C PHE A 6 -44.40 4.40 51.75
N TYR A 7 -43.15 4.38 51.27
CA TYR A 7 -41.96 5.15 51.69
C TYR A 7 -40.93 4.93 50.55
N GLN A 8 -40.19 5.86 49.96
CA GLN A 8 -39.85 7.24 50.27
C GLN A 8 -39.28 7.89 49.00
N VAL A 9 -39.72 9.11 48.73
CA VAL A 9 -39.17 10.04 47.73
C VAL A 9 -37.90 10.69 48.31
N SER A 10 -36.80 10.69 47.54
CA SER A 10 -35.67 11.66 47.53
C SER A 10 -34.64 11.07 46.56
N MET A 11 -34.24 11.64 45.43
CA MET A 11 -33.97 13.04 45.11
C MET A 11 -33.97 13.17 43.58
N ILE A 12 -34.82 14.03 43.03
CA ILE A 12 -34.57 14.67 41.73
C ILE A 12 -33.99 16.04 42.08
N ALA A 13 -32.70 16.24 41.83
CA ALA A 13 -32.09 17.50 41.44
C ALA A 13 -30.56 17.33 41.37
N LEU A 14 -29.92 18.00 40.41
CA LEU A 14 -28.48 17.99 40.07
C LEU A 14 -28.07 16.70 39.31
N VAL A 15 -27.97 16.66 37.98
CA VAL A 15 -27.23 17.59 37.11
C VAL A 15 -27.91 17.65 35.72
N LEU A 16 -28.76 18.65 35.51
CA LEU A 16 -29.23 19.08 34.18
C LEU A 16 -28.38 20.24 33.66
N SER A 17 -27.06 20.08 33.73
CA SER A 17 -26.10 21.06 33.20
C SER A 17 -24.75 20.41 32.91
N PHE A 18 -24.73 19.19 32.37
CA PHE A 18 -23.59 18.80 31.54
C PHE A 18 -23.86 19.31 30.14
N GLY A 19 -23.23 20.45 29.86
CA GLY A 19 -23.23 21.06 28.55
C GLY A 19 -22.88 20.02 27.49
N TRP A 20 -23.62 20.07 26.39
CA TRP A 20 -23.27 19.41 25.17
C TRP A 20 -21.96 20.03 24.69
N ALA A 21 -20.83 19.53 25.20
CA ALA A 21 -19.54 19.79 24.59
C ALA A 21 -19.63 19.15 23.20
N GLN A 22 -19.82 19.99 22.18
CA GLN A 22 -19.64 19.57 20.81
C GLN A 22 -18.23 18.94 20.75
N PRO A 23 -18.08 17.70 20.28
CA PRO A 23 -16.75 17.19 19.99
C PRO A 23 -16.06 18.22 19.08
N PRO A 24 -14.76 18.52 19.28
CA PRO A 24 -14.07 19.42 18.39
C PRO A 24 -14.30 18.94 16.96
N ALA A 25 -14.78 19.82 16.10
CA ALA A 25 -14.87 19.51 14.68
C ALA A 25 -13.47 19.07 14.26
N ILE A 26 -13.32 17.79 13.90
CA ILE A 26 -12.11 17.31 13.24
C ILE A 26 -12.10 18.09 11.93
N GLN A 27 -11.28 19.15 11.87
CA GLN A 27 -11.05 19.87 10.65
C GLN A 27 -10.48 18.84 9.68
N ALA A 28 -11.28 18.44 8.69
CA ALA A 28 -10.80 17.59 7.63
C ALA A 28 -9.54 18.26 7.06
N ALA A 29 -8.44 17.51 7.00
CA ALA A 29 -7.25 17.98 6.31
C ALA A 29 -7.69 18.49 4.93
N PRO A 30 -7.19 19.65 4.46
CA PRO A 30 -7.52 20.13 3.13
C PRO A 30 -7.26 18.99 2.16
N ALA A 31 -8.26 18.67 1.34
CA ALA A 31 -8.11 17.66 0.30
C ALA A 31 -6.84 18.01 -0.49
N ALA A 32 -5.89 17.08 -0.53
CA ALA A 32 -4.67 17.28 -1.29
C ALA A 32 -5.09 17.63 -2.72
N VAL A 33 -4.70 18.82 -3.18
CA VAL A 33 -4.94 19.23 -4.56
C VAL A 33 -4.18 18.21 -5.40
N PRO A 34 -4.81 17.53 -6.37
CA PRO A 34 -4.09 16.58 -7.20
C PRO A 34 -2.91 17.30 -7.85
N PHE A 35 -1.70 16.84 -7.54
CA PHE A 35 -0.49 17.41 -8.09
C PHE A 35 -0.50 17.11 -9.58
N MET A 36 -0.79 18.10 -10.40
CA MET A 36 -0.84 17.92 -11.84
C MET A 36 0.59 18.06 -12.35
N GLN A 37 1.27 16.93 -12.52
CA GLN A 37 2.64 16.88 -13.02
C GLN A 37 2.79 17.69 -14.31
N SER A 38 3.63 18.71 -14.28
CA SER A 38 4.12 19.40 -15.46
C SER A 38 5.41 18.76 -15.95
N SER A 39 5.80 19.03 -17.20
CA SER A 39 7.10 18.60 -17.73
C SER A 39 8.31 19.21 -17.00
N GLY A 40 8.08 20.22 -16.15
CA GLY A 40 9.12 20.86 -15.35
C GLY A 40 9.25 20.32 -13.93
N ASP A 41 8.30 19.50 -13.47
CA ASP A 41 8.32 18.95 -12.12
C ASP A 41 9.20 17.69 -12.06
N PRO A 42 10.00 17.51 -10.99
CA PRO A 42 10.76 16.29 -10.81
C PRO A 42 9.81 15.11 -10.57
N LEU A 43 10.13 13.97 -11.17
CA LEU A 43 9.40 12.72 -10.92
C LEU A 43 9.78 12.15 -9.55
N VAL A 44 8.78 11.65 -8.83
CA VAL A 44 8.94 10.92 -7.57
C VAL A 44 8.78 9.43 -7.83
N PHE A 45 9.81 8.65 -7.50
CA PHE A 45 9.81 7.20 -7.68
C PHE A 45 9.90 6.47 -6.34
N ALA A 46 9.28 5.29 -6.26
CA ALA A 46 9.40 4.40 -5.11
C ALA A 46 10.00 3.05 -5.51
N PHE A 47 10.94 2.54 -4.71
CA PHE A 47 11.39 1.16 -4.85
C PHE A 47 10.25 0.21 -4.48
N TYR A 48 10.01 -0.78 -5.33
CA TYR A 48 8.86 -1.67 -5.22
C TYR A 48 9.29 -3.13 -5.38
N TYR A 49 8.92 -3.96 -4.41
CA TYR A 49 9.34 -5.36 -4.34
C TYR A 49 8.15 -6.29 -4.58
N THR A 50 8.31 -7.21 -5.54
CA THR A 50 7.24 -8.11 -6.02
C THR A 50 7.39 -9.55 -5.54
N TRP A 51 8.04 -9.77 -4.38
CA TRP A 51 8.43 -11.11 -3.92
C TRP A 51 7.85 -11.54 -2.56
N PHE A 52 6.80 -10.87 -2.07
CA PHE A 52 6.15 -11.23 -0.82
C PHE A 52 5.05 -12.27 -1.02
N ASP A 53 4.90 -13.18 -0.06
CA ASP A 53 4.00 -14.32 -0.11
C ASP A 53 3.26 -14.53 1.23
N GLU A 54 2.46 -15.60 1.30
CA GLU A 54 1.69 -16.01 2.48
C GLU A 54 2.56 -16.23 3.73
N ASN A 55 3.86 -16.44 3.55
CA ASN A 55 4.81 -16.74 4.60
C ASN A 55 5.66 -15.53 5.00
N THR A 56 5.40 -14.33 4.45
CA THR A 56 6.23 -13.15 4.70
C THR A 56 5.83 -12.44 6.00
N TRP A 57 4.54 -12.23 6.23
CA TRP A 57 4.03 -11.27 7.21
C TRP A 57 3.97 -11.83 8.63
N ARG A 58 5.12 -11.90 9.31
CA ARG A 58 5.21 -12.34 10.71
C ARG A 58 6.12 -11.44 11.55
N TYR A 59 5.70 -11.17 12.78
CA TYR A 59 6.45 -10.35 13.74
C TYR A 59 7.75 -10.98 14.26
N ASP A 60 7.97 -12.27 14.03
CA ASP A 60 9.26 -12.91 14.33
C ASP A 60 10.35 -12.59 13.29
N GLN A 61 9.97 -12.01 12.15
CA GLN A 61 10.86 -11.64 11.05
C GLN A 61 10.87 -10.15 10.73
N LEU A 62 9.79 -9.42 11.08
CA LEU A 62 9.60 -8.02 10.71
C LEU A 62 9.26 -7.17 11.94
N SER A 63 9.74 -5.92 11.96
CA SER A 63 9.45 -4.93 13.01
C SER A 63 8.03 -4.36 12.93
N ASP A 64 7.42 -4.41 11.75
CA ASP A 64 6.09 -3.92 11.43
C ASP A 64 5.43 -4.84 10.40
N LEU A 65 4.12 -4.65 10.19
CA LEU A 65 3.33 -5.43 9.23
C LEU A 65 2.48 -4.48 8.38
N PRO A 66 2.15 -4.86 7.14
CA PRO A 66 1.19 -4.12 6.35
C PRO A 66 -0.18 -4.13 7.06
N ALA A 67 -0.95 -3.05 6.89
CA ALA A 67 -2.30 -2.95 7.43
C ALA A 67 -3.21 -4.10 6.95
N GLU A 68 -2.97 -4.58 5.73
CA GLU A 68 -3.59 -5.77 5.16
C GLU A 68 -2.49 -6.68 4.61
N PRO A 69 -2.23 -7.86 5.22
CA PRO A 69 -1.31 -8.86 4.68
C PRO A 69 -1.69 -9.25 3.25
N TYR A 70 -0.69 -9.45 2.39
CA TYR A 70 -0.92 -9.67 0.96
C TYR A 70 0.07 -10.63 0.31
N VAL A 71 -0.21 -11.07 -0.91
CA VAL A 71 0.76 -11.78 -1.75
C VAL A 71 1.06 -10.94 -2.98
N SER A 72 2.33 -10.81 -3.36
CA SER A 72 2.76 -9.90 -4.43
C SER A 72 2.20 -10.27 -5.81
N ARG A 73 1.79 -11.53 -6.01
CA ARG A 73 1.16 -12.01 -7.25
C ARG A 73 -0.33 -11.66 -7.39
N ASP A 74 -0.96 -11.12 -6.35
CA ASP A 74 -2.35 -10.71 -6.39
C ASP A 74 -2.51 -9.39 -7.15
N ARG A 75 -3.26 -9.41 -8.25
CA ARG A 75 -3.52 -8.24 -9.10
C ARG A 75 -4.36 -7.16 -8.42
N GLY A 76 -5.29 -7.54 -7.54
CA GLY A 76 -6.05 -6.59 -6.74
C GLY A 76 -5.13 -5.81 -5.80
N VAL A 77 -4.14 -6.49 -5.22
CA VAL A 77 -3.10 -5.86 -4.38
C VAL A 77 -2.22 -4.92 -5.20
N MET A 78 -1.75 -5.34 -6.39
CA MET A 78 -0.99 -4.48 -7.30
C MET A 78 -1.76 -3.19 -7.63
N GLY A 79 -3.03 -3.33 -7.99
CA GLY A 79 -3.91 -2.21 -8.27
C GLY A 79 -4.07 -1.26 -7.09
N ARG A 80 -4.35 -1.81 -5.90
CA ARG A 80 -4.44 -1.03 -4.66
C ARG A 80 -3.16 -0.25 -4.36
N HIS A 81 -1.99 -0.87 -4.52
CA HIS A 81 -0.72 -0.19 -4.27
C HIS A 81 -0.45 0.93 -5.27
N ILE A 82 -0.80 0.74 -6.55
CA ILE A 82 -0.72 1.81 -7.56
C ILE A 82 -1.63 2.98 -7.16
N ASP A 83 -2.87 2.70 -6.74
CA ASP A 83 -3.81 3.75 -6.34
C ASP A 83 -3.34 4.49 -5.09
N GLN A 84 -2.75 3.78 -4.11
CA GLN A 84 -2.10 4.37 -2.94
C GLN A 84 -0.89 5.24 -3.32
N ALA A 85 -0.05 4.78 -4.26
CA ALA A 85 1.11 5.53 -4.73
C ALA A 85 0.69 6.85 -5.40
N LYS A 86 -0.32 6.79 -6.27
CA LYS A 86 -0.89 8.00 -6.90
C LYS A 86 -1.46 8.97 -5.87
N ALA A 87 -2.19 8.46 -4.87
CA ALA A 87 -2.72 9.29 -3.79
C ALA A 87 -1.62 9.95 -2.93
N ALA A 88 -0.43 9.34 -2.86
CA ALA A 88 0.74 9.86 -2.16
C ALA A 88 1.62 10.78 -3.03
N GLY A 89 1.29 11.01 -4.31
CA GLY A 89 2.09 11.82 -5.23
C GLY A 89 3.34 11.10 -5.76
N ILE A 90 3.35 9.77 -5.78
CA ILE A 90 4.39 8.95 -6.42
C ILE A 90 3.99 8.76 -7.89
N ASP A 91 4.94 8.95 -8.80
CA ASP A 91 4.69 8.92 -10.24
C ASP A 91 5.02 7.58 -10.89
N ALA A 92 5.95 6.83 -10.29
CA ALA A 92 6.35 5.52 -10.80
C ALA A 92 6.87 4.59 -9.70
N PHE A 93 6.82 3.30 -9.98
CA PHE A 93 7.59 2.30 -9.24
C PHE A 93 8.88 1.95 -9.97
N LEU A 94 9.96 1.78 -9.22
CA LEU A 94 11.18 1.06 -9.64
C LEU A 94 11.08 -0.36 -9.11
N VAL A 95 10.68 -1.28 -9.98
CA VAL A 95 10.32 -2.65 -9.61
C VAL A 95 11.56 -3.53 -9.59
N ALA A 96 11.88 -4.09 -8.42
CA ALA A 96 12.96 -5.05 -8.24
C ALA A 96 12.74 -6.27 -9.15
N TRP A 97 13.73 -6.58 -9.97
CA TRP A 97 13.63 -7.61 -10.99
C TRP A 97 14.90 -8.46 -11.08
N TYR A 98 14.72 -9.78 -10.95
CA TYR A 98 15.81 -10.75 -10.96
C TYR A 98 16.16 -11.30 -12.36
N GLY A 99 15.54 -10.79 -13.41
CA GLY A 99 15.70 -11.29 -14.78
C GLY A 99 14.55 -12.18 -15.24
N PRO A 100 14.58 -12.65 -16.51
CA PRO A 100 13.43 -13.30 -17.16
C PRO A 100 13.25 -14.79 -16.82
N SER A 101 14.23 -15.40 -16.14
CA SER A 101 14.34 -16.84 -16.00
C SER A 101 14.51 -17.26 -14.55
N GLY A 102 14.23 -18.53 -14.25
CA GLY A 102 14.45 -19.15 -12.94
C GLY A 102 13.19 -19.81 -12.39
N GLU A 103 13.32 -21.05 -11.90
CA GLU A 103 12.19 -21.86 -11.43
C GLU A 103 11.40 -21.20 -10.29
N TRP A 104 12.11 -20.54 -9.38
CA TRP A 104 11.55 -19.85 -8.21
C TRP A 104 11.55 -18.32 -8.38
N ASN A 105 11.78 -17.84 -9.61
CA ASN A 105 11.78 -16.42 -9.92
C ASN A 105 10.36 -15.91 -10.14
N GLN A 106 9.75 -15.38 -9.09
CA GLN A 106 8.43 -14.76 -9.19
C GLN A 106 8.47 -13.32 -9.73
N THR A 107 9.64 -12.68 -9.82
CA THR A 107 9.71 -11.26 -10.17
C THR A 107 9.33 -10.98 -11.61
N GLU A 108 9.61 -11.91 -12.55
CA GLU A 108 9.24 -11.78 -13.96
C GLU A 108 7.72 -11.87 -14.22
N PRO A 109 7.01 -12.94 -13.80
CA PRO A 109 5.57 -13.00 -13.98
C PRO A 109 4.84 -11.89 -13.22
N ASN A 110 5.34 -11.49 -12.04
CA ASN A 110 4.75 -10.39 -11.28
C ASN A 110 5.00 -9.03 -11.93
N LEU A 111 6.18 -8.78 -12.52
CA LEU A 111 6.45 -7.57 -13.31
C LEU A 111 5.50 -7.49 -14.50
N THR A 112 5.30 -8.59 -15.22
CA THR A 112 4.36 -8.65 -16.35
C THR A 112 2.94 -8.27 -15.93
N ALA A 113 2.42 -8.88 -14.86
CA ALA A 113 1.10 -8.55 -14.33
C ALA A 113 1.02 -7.09 -13.83
N LEU A 114 2.06 -6.58 -13.18
CA LEU A 114 2.11 -5.21 -12.68
C LEU A 114 2.12 -4.17 -13.82
N LEU A 115 2.80 -4.47 -14.94
CA LEU A 115 2.78 -3.62 -16.13
C LEU A 115 1.35 -3.49 -16.70
N GLU A 116 0.57 -4.57 -16.70
CA GLU A 116 -0.84 -4.53 -17.12
C GLU A 116 -1.69 -3.68 -16.17
N GLU A 117 -1.56 -3.87 -14.85
CA GLU A 117 -2.29 -3.10 -13.85
C GLU A 117 -1.90 -1.60 -13.87
N ALA A 118 -0.63 -1.30 -14.15
CA ALA A 118 -0.12 0.06 -14.30
C ALA A 118 -0.64 0.73 -15.57
N ALA A 119 -0.68 0.02 -16.70
CA ALA A 119 -1.27 0.51 -17.94
C ALA A 119 -2.76 0.87 -17.75
N ALA A 120 -3.52 0.00 -17.08
CA ALA A 120 -4.93 0.25 -16.76
C ALA A 120 -5.16 1.46 -15.85
N ARG A 121 -4.16 1.86 -15.06
CA ARG A 121 -4.22 2.98 -14.09
C ARG A 121 -3.43 4.21 -14.52
N GLN A 122 -2.88 4.22 -15.74
CA GLN A 122 -2.02 5.30 -16.25
C GLN A 122 -0.84 5.59 -15.30
N PHE A 123 -0.20 4.54 -14.81
CA PHE A 123 0.93 4.60 -13.89
C PHE A 123 2.21 4.15 -14.58
N LYS A 124 3.35 4.71 -14.18
CA LYS A 124 4.65 4.41 -14.80
C LYS A 124 5.36 3.30 -14.02
N ILE A 125 6.10 2.46 -14.74
CA ILE A 125 6.97 1.44 -14.16
C ILE A 125 8.36 1.61 -14.77
N GLY A 126 9.39 1.56 -13.92
CA GLY A 126 10.78 1.35 -14.30
C GLY A 126 11.29 0.06 -13.66
N ILE A 127 12.37 -0.49 -14.21
CA ILE A 127 13.00 -1.71 -13.69
C ILE A 127 14.16 -1.32 -12.77
N LEU A 128 14.11 -1.80 -11.54
CA LEU A 128 15.26 -1.90 -10.66
C LEU A 128 15.94 -3.25 -10.95
N PHE A 129 16.99 -3.20 -11.76
CA PHE A 129 17.70 -4.41 -12.21
C PHE A 129 18.61 -4.94 -11.08
N GLU A 130 18.25 -6.08 -10.52
CA GLU A 130 18.98 -6.71 -9.40
C GLU A 130 20.17 -7.50 -9.95
N SER A 131 21.34 -6.86 -9.99
CA SER A 131 22.57 -7.45 -10.56
C SER A 131 23.17 -8.57 -9.70
N ASP A 132 22.73 -8.71 -8.45
CA ASP A 132 23.05 -9.80 -7.52
C ASP A 132 22.07 -10.98 -7.62
N SER A 133 21.13 -10.94 -8.58
CA SER A 133 20.18 -12.01 -8.84
C SER A 133 20.86 -13.39 -8.91
N PRO A 134 20.33 -14.40 -8.20
CA PRO A 134 20.85 -15.77 -8.29
C PRO A 134 20.67 -16.40 -9.68
N PHE A 135 19.88 -15.78 -10.55
CA PHE A 135 19.63 -16.24 -11.92
C PHE A 135 20.55 -15.57 -12.96
N LEU A 136 21.36 -14.59 -12.56
CA LEU A 136 22.22 -13.78 -13.45
C LEU A 136 23.72 -14.03 -13.23
N GLY A 137 24.13 -15.30 -13.10
CA GLY A 137 25.49 -15.69 -12.74
C GLY A 137 26.61 -15.43 -13.77
N SER A 138 26.35 -14.72 -14.87
CA SER A 138 27.37 -14.40 -15.89
C SER A 138 27.08 -13.11 -16.62
N THR A 139 28.10 -12.47 -17.20
CA THR A 139 27.92 -11.28 -18.06
C THR A 139 27.00 -11.54 -19.25
N GLY A 140 27.01 -12.77 -19.80
CA GLY A 140 26.09 -13.18 -20.86
C GLY A 140 24.64 -13.21 -20.38
N ALA A 141 24.40 -13.74 -19.18
CA ALA A 141 23.07 -13.75 -18.57
C ALA A 141 22.57 -12.34 -18.26
N VAL A 142 23.43 -11.48 -17.70
CA VAL A 142 23.10 -10.07 -17.45
C VAL A 142 22.77 -9.33 -18.74
N THR A 143 23.60 -9.48 -19.78
CA THR A 143 23.34 -8.87 -21.10
C THR A 143 22.04 -9.35 -21.70
N GLY A 144 21.77 -10.67 -21.65
CA GLY A 144 20.52 -11.25 -22.15
C GLY A 144 19.28 -10.74 -21.39
N ALA A 145 19.37 -10.59 -20.07
CA ALA A 145 18.30 -10.03 -19.27
C ALA A 145 18.04 -8.55 -19.58
N LEU A 146 19.09 -7.74 -19.77
CA LEU A 146 18.94 -6.35 -20.19
C LEU A 146 18.31 -6.24 -21.59
N GLN A 147 18.66 -7.13 -22.52
CA GLN A 147 18.05 -7.18 -23.85
C GLN A 147 16.58 -7.60 -23.80
N HIS A 148 16.19 -8.45 -22.85
CA HIS A 148 14.79 -8.83 -22.63
C HIS A 148 13.96 -7.67 -22.06
N ALA A 149 14.58 -6.83 -21.23
CA ALA A 149 13.90 -5.74 -20.52
C ALA A 149 13.65 -4.47 -21.35
N LEU A 150 14.27 -4.32 -22.53
CA LEU A 150 14.26 -3.12 -23.38
C LEU A 150 13.43 -3.34 -24.66
#